data_AF-A0A1Z8UTH2-F1
#
_entry.id   AF-A0A1Z8UTH2-F1
#
_cell.length_a   1.000
_cell.length_b   1.000
_cell.length_c   1.000
_cell.angle_alpha   90.00
_cell.angle_beta   90.00
_cell.angle_gamma   90.00
#
_symmetry.space_group_name_H-M   'P 1'
#
loop_
_entity.id
_entity.type
_entity.pdbx_description
1 polymer ?
#
loop_
_entity_poly.entity_id
_entity_poly.type
_entity_poly.pdbx_seq_one_letter_code
_entity_poly.pdbx_strand_id
1 'polypeptide(L)'
;MAYIGAQPSYGVFDRQVLTGDGSTTTFNLDHMAVPTSLLVVLDGVVQEPEYSYSTALSSGQPQITFSEAPDAAGRASIVYLGNEVLTATSATSQTHIDEFNGDGSTLTFTLTRTPAANNAANYAVFVDNVYQRYGSSYSYTVAGSTLTFTSAPPSGTNNIQVIQLNGVNTLNTVADGAISRVKLDFDPEDDATALAIALG
;
A
#
# COMPACT_ATOMS: atom_id res chain seq x y z
N MET A 1 -19.26 20.00 14.17
CA MET A 1 -18.95 19.38 12.86
C MET A 1 -17.50 18.93 12.90
N ALA A 2 -17.25 17.64 13.14
CA ALA A 2 -15.89 17.12 13.24
C ALA A 2 -15.40 16.72 11.84
N TYR A 3 -14.51 17.53 11.30
CA TYR A 3 -13.84 17.34 10.02
C TYR A 3 -12.82 16.21 10.15
N ILE A 4 -13.03 15.10 9.43
CA ILE A 4 -12.23 13.86 9.51
C ILE A 4 -11.09 13.81 8.48
N GLY A 5 -10.45 14.95 8.24
CA GLY A 5 -9.26 15.04 7.39
C GLY A 5 -8.20 15.88 8.09
N ALA A 6 -6.95 15.40 8.09
CA ALA A 6 -5.82 16.30 8.27
C ALA A 6 -5.78 17.21 7.04
N GLN A 7 -6.34 18.41 7.19
CA GLN A 7 -6.02 19.51 6.28
C GLN A 7 -4.51 19.75 6.40
N PRO A 8 -3.76 19.89 5.29
CA PRO A 8 -2.36 20.31 5.37
C PRO A 8 -2.33 21.62 6.14
N SER A 9 -1.86 21.55 7.39
CA SER A 9 -1.76 22.70 8.27
C SER A 9 -0.64 23.58 7.72
N TYR A 10 -1.01 24.45 6.77
CA TYR A 10 -0.14 25.25 5.93
C TYR A 10 0.65 24.39 4.94
N GLY A 11 0.79 24.85 3.68
CA GLY A 11 1.44 24.11 2.59
C GLY A 11 2.94 23.91 2.75
N VAL A 12 3.34 23.26 3.84
CA VAL A 12 4.70 22.90 4.22
C VAL A 12 4.77 21.38 4.17
N PHE A 13 5.62 20.85 3.28
CA PHE A 13 5.96 19.44 3.29
C PHE A 13 6.74 19.12 4.57
N ASP A 14 6.36 18.06 5.27
CA ASP A 14 7.13 17.62 6.43
C ASP A 14 8.48 17.05 6.00
N ARG A 15 9.49 17.21 6.84
CA ARG A 15 10.85 16.77 6.57
C ARG A 15 11.41 15.99 7.75
N GLN A 16 11.67 14.71 7.51
CA GLN A 16 12.43 13.87 8.42
C GLN A 16 13.92 13.91 8.08
N VAL A 17 14.75 13.80 9.10
CA VAL A 17 16.21 13.73 8.96
C VAL A 17 16.70 12.49 9.67
N LEU A 18 17.48 11.68 8.96
CA LEU A 18 18.14 10.50 9.49
C LEU A 18 19.65 10.66 9.38
N THR A 19 20.37 10.00 10.28
CA THR A 19 21.84 9.98 10.29
C THR A 19 22.31 8.55 10.10
N GLY A 20 23.17 8.34 9.10
CA GLY A 20 23.82 7.06 8.82
C GLY A 20 24.86 6.69 9.87
N ASP A 21 25.04 5.39 10.05
CA ASP A 21 26.09 4.80 10.90
C ASP A 21 27.13 4.01 10.08
N GLY A 22 27.00 4.00 8.75
CA GLY A 22 27.87 3.25 7.83
C GLY A 22 27.55 1.75 7.70
N SER A 23 26.47 1.25 8.31
CA SER A 23 26.12 -0.18 8.29
C SER A 23 24.62 -0.49 8.23
N THR A 24 23.77 0.35 8.83
CA THR A 24 22.33 0.19 8.86
C THR A 24 21.73 0.68 7.55
N THR A 25 20.97 -0.18 6.87
CA THR A 25 20.28 0.17 5.62
C THR A 25 18.81 0.55 5.83
N THR A 26 18.21 0.16 6.95
CA THR A 26 16.77 0.33 7.20
C THR A 26 16.50 1.25 8.38
N PHE A 27 15.63 2.23 8.19
CA PHE A 27 15.28 3.24 9.17
C PHE A 27 13.76 3.42 9.24
N ASN A 28 13.26 3.86 10.39
CA ASN A 28 11.84 4.15 10.55
C ASN A 28 11.50 5.51 9.90
N LEU A 29 10.36 5.57 9.23
CA LEU A 29 9.76 6.79 8.74
C LEU A 29 8.80 7.37 9.79
N ASP A 30 8.69 8.69 9.84
CA ASP A 30 7.75 9.38 10.73
C ASP A 30 6.31 9.28 10.20
N HIS A 31 6.16 9.15 8.87
CA HIS A 31 4.86 9.03 8.20
C HIS A 31 4.80 7.86 7.25
N MET A 32 3.57 7.43 6.98
CA MET A 32 3.29 6.48 5.91
C MET A 32 3.56 7.11 4.54
N ALA A 33 4.45 6.49 3.77
CA ALA A 33 4.80 6.92 2.43
C ALA A 33 5.10 5.72 1.51
N VAL A 34 4.89 5.93 0.21
CA VAL A 34 5.43 5.06 -0.87
C VAL A 34 6.69 5.71 -1.45
N PRO A 35 7.60 4.96 -2.10
CA PRO A 35 8.90 5.53 -2.51
C PRO A 35 8.73 6.73 -3.44
N THR A 36 7.79 6.67 -4.37
CA THR A 36 7.48 7.74 -5.33
C THR A 36 6.83 8.99 -4.71
N SER A 37 6.43 8.92 -3.44
CA SER A 37 5.89 10.05 -2.67
C SER A 37 6.92 10.73 -1.76
N LEU A 38 8.18 10.30 -1.83
CA LEU A 38 9.29 10.86 -1.07
C LEU A 38 10.26 11.58 -2.01
N LEU A 39 10.81 12.69 -1.54
CA LEU A 39 12.08 13.21 -2.02
C LEU A 39 13.14 12.88 -0.99
N VAL A 40 14.03 11.96 -1.34
CA VAL A 40 15.12 11.50 -0.48
C VAL A 40 16.43 12.08 -1.00
N VAL A 41 17.14 12.80 -0.14
CA VAL A 41 18.46 13.38 -0.43
C VAL A 41 19.44 12.85 0.60
N LEU A 42 20.45 12.09 0.16
CA LEU A 42 21.53 11.59 1.00
C LEU A 42 22.80 12.36 0.68
N ASP A 43 23.36 13.06 1.69
CA ASP A 43 24.58 13.87 1.57
C ASP A 43 24.56 14.88 0.40
N GLY A 44 23.37 15.42 0.10
CA GLY A 44 23.15 16.36 -0.99
C GLY A 44 22.85 15.72 -2.34
N VAL A 45 22.92 14.39 -2.45
CA VAL A 45 22.58 13.63 -3.67
C VAL A 45 21.16 13.11 -3.60
N VAL A 46 20.35 13.47 -4.60
CA VAL A 46 18.97 12.95 -4.76
C VAL A 46 19.04 11.44 -5.04
N GLN A 47 18.24 10.68 -4.32
CA GLN A 47 18.15 9.22 -4.46
C GLN A 47 16.96 8.84 -5.34
N GLU A 48 17.13 7.81 -6.17
CA GLU A 48 16.07 7.32 -7.04
C GLU A 48 15.13 6.37 -6.26
N PRO A 49 13.81 6.59 -6.30
CA PRO A 49 12.85 5.67 -5.71
C PRO A 49 12.91 4.30 -6.39
N GLU A 50 12.70 3.23 -5.62
CA GLU A 50 12.71 1.82 -6.03
C GLU A 50 14.07 1.26 -6.49
N TYR A 51 15.04 2.12 -6.81
CA TYR A 51 16.41 1.71 -7.10
C TYR A 51 17.36 1.98 -5.93
N SER A 52 17.48 3.24 -5.50
CA SER A 52 18.37 3.64 -4.40
C SER A 52 17.74 3.42 -3.03
N TYR A 53 16.40 3.36 -2.96
CA TYR A 53 15.69 3.02 -1.75
C TYR A 53 14.31 2.43 -2.05
N SER A 54 13.77 1.70 -1.08
CA SER A 54 12.40 1.21 -1.07
C SER A 54 11.73 1.53 0.28
N THR A 55 10.41 1.43 0.36
CA THR A 55 9.67 1.62 1.61
C THR A 55 8.80 0.40 1.89
N ALA A 56 8.72 0.01 3.15
CA ALA A 56 7.92 -1.12 3.60
C ALA A 56 7.23 -0.82 4.93
N LEU A 57 6.30 -1.67 5.34
CA LEU A 57 5.79 -1.70 6.70
C LEU A 57 6.33 -2.93 7.41
N SER A 58 6.91 -2.72 8.59
CA SER A 58 7.31 -3.81 9.49
C SER A 58 6.59 -3.64 10.83
N SER A 59 5.79 -4.63 11.22
CA SER A 59 5.01 -4.61 12.47
C SER A 59 4.18 -3.32 12.68
N GLY A 60 3.66 -2.74 11.60
CA GLY A 60 2.87 -1.50 11.64
C GLY A 60 3.69 -0.21 11.65
N GLN A 61 5.03 -0.28 11.63
CA GLN A 61 5.90 0.89 11.48
C GLN A 61 6.33 1.07 10.02
N PRO A 62 6.16 2.26 9.41
CA PRO A 62 6.69 2.54 8.09
C PRO A 62 8.22 2.64 8.16
N GLN A 63 8.90 2.04 7.19
CA GLN A 63 10.35 2.00 7.10
C GLN A 63 10.81 2.34 5.69
N ILE A 64 11.99 2.95 5.61
CA ILE A 64 12.76 3.14 4.38
C ILE A 64 13.98 2.22 4.44
N THR A 65 14.27 1.52 3.34
CA THR A 65 15.47 0.70 3.17
C THR A 65 16.27 1.23 2.00
N PHE A 66 17.48 1.73 2.27
CA PHE A 66 18.44 2.14 1.25
C PHE A 66 19.13 0.92 0.62
N SER A 67 19.49 1.03 -0.66
CA SER A 67 20.22 -0.01 -1.39
C SER A 67 21.65 -0.19 -0.87
N GLU A 68 22.21 0.85 -0.28
CA GLU A 68 23.51 0.88 0.39
C GLU A 68 23.36 1.63 1.72
N ALA A 69 24.10 1.21 2.75
CA ALA A 69 24.02 1.87 4.05
C ALA A 69 24.52 3.31 3.92
N PRO A 70 23.75 4.32 4.35
CA PRO A 70 24.25 5.69 4.45
C PRO A 70 25.57 5.73 5.23
N ASP A 71 26.54 6.50 4.73
CA ASP A 71 27.86 6.67 5.35
C ASP A 71 27.75 7.06 6.83
N ALA A 72 28.77 6.75 7.62
CA ALA A 72 28.81 7.17 9.02
C ALA A 72 28.74 8.71 9.11
N ALA A 73 27.76 9.21 9.87
CA ALA A 73 27.38 10.62 9.95
C ALA A 73 26.81 11.24 8.65
N GLY A 74 26.59 10.42 7.60
CA GLY A 74 25.88 10.82 6.39
C GLY A 74 24.45 11.21 6.72
N ARG A 75 23.98 12.31 6.12
CA ARG A 75 22.67 12.91 6.45
C ARG A 75 21.67 12.61 5.35
N ALA A 76 20.64 11.84 5.68
CA ALA A 76 19.48 11.64 4.81
C ALA A 76 18.38 12.66 5.17
N SER A 77 17.98 13.46 4.20
CA SER A 77 16.86 14.40 4.28
C SER A 77 15.71 13.84 3.46
N ILE A 78 14.60 13.52 4.12
CA ILE A 78 13.41 12.93 3.50
C ILE A 78 12.29 13.95 3.57
N VAL A 79 11.77 14.35 2.42
CA VAL A 79 10.62 15.25 2.32
C VAL A 79 9.42 14.43 1.85
N TYR A 80 8.32 14.52 2.60
CA TYR A 80 7.07 13.84 2.29
C TYR A 80 6.27 14.70 1.30
N LEU A 81 6.18 14.27 0.04
CA LEU A 81 5.58 15.05 -1.05
C LEU A 81 4.10 14.72 -1.32
N GLY A 82 3.58 13.64 -0.73
CA GLY A 82 2.20 13.18 -0.90
C GLY A 82 1.31 13.43 0.31
N ASN A 83 0.00 13.25 0.14
CA ASN A 83 -0.93 13.26 1.27
C ASN A 83 -0.57 12.13 2.26
N GLU A 84 -0.58 12.46 3.55
CA GLU A 84 -0.49 11.49 4.63
C GLU A 84 -1.57 10.42 4.42
N VAL A 85 -1.13 9.18 4.23
CA VAL A 85 -2.06 8.06 4.30
C VAL A 85 -2.34 7.86 5.79
N LEU A 86 -3.38 8.54 6.30
CA LEU A 86 -3.81 8.53 7.72
C LEU A 86 -4.13 7.14 8.28
N THR A 87 -4.08 6.12 7.43
CA THR A 87 -4.03 4.71 7.82
C THR A 87 -3.03 3.99 6.94
N ALA A 88 -2.09 3.28 7.56
CA ALA A 88 -1.22 2.31 6.91
C ALA A 88 -1.97 1.47 5.87
N THR A 89 -1.86 1.82 4.59
CA THR A 89 -2.34 0.96 3.50
C THR A 89 -1.26 -0.08 3.27
N SER A 90 -1.60 -1.35 3.48
CA SER A 90 -0.71 -2.49 3.25
C SER A 90 -0.02 -2.35 1.89
N ALA A 91 1.25 -2.77 1.76
CA ALA A 91 1.98 -2.78 0.47
C ALA A 91 1.18 -3.46 -0.66
N THR A 92 0.20 -4.29 -0.30
CA THR A 92 -0.81 -4.90 -1.17
C THR A 92 -1.76 -3.93 -1.86
N SER A 93 -1.77 -2.64 -1.49
CA SER A 93 -2.68 -1.58 -1.98
C SER A 93 -2.29 -1.01 -3.36
N GLN A 94 -1.05 -1.24 -3.81
CA GLN A 94 -0.54 -0.79 -5.10
C GLN A 94 -0.77 -1.82 -6.21
N THR A 95 -0.96 -1.34 -7.44
CA THR A 95 -0.93 -2.15 -8.66
C THR A 95 0.34 -2.99 -8.70
N HIS A 96 0.21 -4.28 -9.02
CA HIS A 96 1.32 -5.22 -9.08
C HIS A 96 1.30 -5.98 -10.39
N ILE A 97 2.48 -6.31 -10.91
CA ILE A 97 2.63 -7.03 -12.18
C ILE A 97 3.44 -8.30 -11.92
N ASP A 98 2.88 -9.44 -12.32
CA ASP A 98 3.60 -10.70 -12.46
C ASP A 98 3.83 -10.99 -13.96
N GLU A 99 5.02 -11.45 -14.33
CA GLU A 99 5.36 -11.89 -15.68
C GLU A 99 5.76 -13.37 -15.69
N PHE A 100 5.30 -14.10 -16.70
CA PHE A 100 5.62 -15.52 -16.89
C PHE A 100 5.97 -15.84 -18.34
N ASN A 101 6.68 -16.95 -18.51
CA ASN A 101 6.97 -17.57 -19.80
C ASN A 101 5.95 -18.68 -20.06
N GLY A 102 5.23 -18.60 -21.18
CA GLY A 102 4.48 -19.74 -21.70
C GLY A 102 5.44 -20.76 -22.32
N ASP A 103 5.01 -22.02 -22.36
CA ASP A 103 5.74 -23.13 -22.98
C ASP A 103 4.88 -23.98 -23.95
N GLY A 104 3.60 -23.61 -24.11
CA GLY A 104 2.63 -24.35 -24.93
C GLY A 104 1.99 -25.56 -24.25
N SER A 105 2.30 -25.84 -22.98
CA SER A 105 1.80 -27.01 -22.24
C SER A 105 1.36 -26.74 -20.79
N THR A 106 1.98 -25.76 -20.11
CA THR A 106 1.69 -25.39 -18.73
C THR A 106 0.41 -24.55 -18.66
N LEU A 107 -0.51 -24.95 -17.78
CA LEU A 107 -1.80 -24.27 -17.58
C LEU A 107 -1.82 -23.40 -16.32
N THR A 108 -0.98 -23.73 -15.34
CA THR A 108 -1.04 -23.14 -14.00
C THR A 108 0.20 -22.35 -13.68
N PHE A 109 0.03 -21.13 -13.18
CA PHE A 109 1.09 -20.23 -12.80
C PHE A 109 0.85 -19.72 -11.37
N THR A 110 1.92 -19.63 -10.59
CA THR A 110 1.86 -19.13 -9.21
C THR A 110 2.16 -17.63 -9.20
N LEU A 111 1.15 -16.84 -8.90
CA LEU A 111 1.23 -15.40 -8.67
C LEU A 111 2.04 -15.11 -7.40
N THR A 112 2.80 -14.03 -7.39
CA THR A 112 3.59 -13.64 -6.20
C THR A 112 2.72 -12.97 -5.13
N ARG A 113 1.48 -12.62 -5.47
CA ARG A 113 0.48 -12.02 -4.57
C ARG A 113 -0.85 -12.73 -4.65
N THR A 114 -1.51 -12.86 -3.50
CA THR A 114 -2.90 -13.33 -3.45
C THR A 114 -3.86 -12.18 -3.81
N PRO A 115 -4.98 -12.47 -4.51
CA PRO A 115 -5.97 -11.48 -4.83
C PRO A 115 -6.56 -10.86 -3.57
N ALA A 116 -6.54 -9.54 -3.56
CA ALA A 116 -7.06 -8.69 -2.50
C ALA A 116 -8.51 -9.01 -2.07
N ALA A 117 -9.35 -9.46 -3.00
CA ALA A 117 -10.77 -9.68 -2.76
C ALA A 117 -11.19 -11.16 -2.84
N ASN A 118 -10.24 -12.12 -2.90
CA ASN A 118 -10.53 -13.51 -3.30
C ASN A 118 -11.37 -13.63 -4.59
N ASN A 119 -11.47 -12.54 -5.37
CA ASN A 119 -12.30 -12.42 -6.55
C ASN A 119 -11.38 -12.11 -7.74
N ALA A 120 -11.38 -13.04 -8.69
CA ALA A 120 -10.48 -13.06 -9.83
C ALA A 120 -10.79 -11.99 -10.90
N ALA A 121 -11.86 -11.20 -10.74
CA ALA A 121 -12.10 -9.99 -11.53
C ALA A 121 -11.07 -8.86 -11.29
N ASN A 122 -10.19 -9.01 -10.30
CA ASN A 122 -9.19 -8.02 -9.94
C ASN A 122 -7.92 -8.03 -10.81
N TYR A 123 -7.81 -9.00 -11.73
CA TYR A 123 -6.65 -9.12 -12.61
C TYR A 123 -7.00 -8.74 -14.06
N ALA A 124 -6.08 -8.07 -14.72
CA ALA A 124 -6.01 -7.99 -16.17
C ALA A 124 -4.86 -8.89 -16.64
N VAL A 125 -5.17 -9.88 -17.47
CA VAL A 125 -4.18 -10.85 -17.97
C VAL A 125 -4.02 -10.63 -19.46
N PHE A 126 -2.77 -10.59 -19.91
CA PHE A 126 -2.39 -10.50 -21.31
C PHE A 126 -1.51 -11.69 -21.67
N VAL A 127 -1.71 -12.23 -22.87
CA VAL A 127 -0.83 -13.21 -23.51
C VAL A 127 -0.44 -12.67 -24.87
N ASP A 128 0.86 -12.48 -25.13
CA ASP A 128 1.39 -11.83 -26.33
C ASP A 128 0.75 -10.45 -26.58
N ASN A 129 0.58 -9.66 -25.52
CA ASN A 129 -0.10 -8.35 -25.51
C ASN A 129 -1.61 -8.41 -25.85
N VAL A 130 -2.21 -9.60 -25.94
CA VAL A 130 -3.65 -9.78 -26.16
C VAL A 130 -4.36 -10.04 -24.84
N TYR A 131 -5.38 -9.22 -24.55
CA TYR A 131 -6.20 -9.35 -23.35
C TYR A 131 -6.94 -10.69 -23.30
N GLN A 132 -6.87 -11.32 -22.13
CA GLN A 132 -7.53 -12.59 -21.83
C GLN A 132 -8.78 -12.33 -20.99
N ARG A 133 -9.89 -12.99 -21.34
CA ARG A 133 -11.15 -12.81 -20.61
C ARG A 133 -11.21 -13.72 -19.38
N TYR A 134 -11.55 -13.14 -18.24
CA TYR A 134 -11.76 -13.87 -17.00
C TYR A 134 -13.00 -14.76 -17.05
N GLY A 135 -12.87 -16.01 -16.61
CA GLY A 135 -13.93 -16.96 -16.25
C GLY A 135 -13.65 -18.38 -16.73
N SER A 136 -14.26 -19.37 -16.07
CA SER A 136 -14.02 -20.80 -16.32
C SER A 136 -14.41 -21.26 -17.73
N SER A 137 -15.33 -20.56 -18.39
CA SER A 137 -15.72 -20.78 -19.79
C SER A 137 -15.03 -19.82 -20.78
N TYR A 138 -14.06 -19.03 -20.29
CA TYR A 138 -13.30 -18.06 -21.07
C TYR A 138 -11.81 -18.44 -21.07
N SER A 139 -10.90 -17.50 -20.82
CA SER A 139 -9.46 -17.72 -21.00
C SER A 139 -8.75 -18.18 -19.72
N TYR A 140 -9.18 -17.73 -18.54
CA TYR A 140 -8.49 -18.06 -17.29
C TYR A 140 -9.37 -17.91 -16.04
N THR A 141 -8.92 -18.52 -14.93
CA THR A 141 -9.44 -18.35 -13.58
C THR A 141 -8.31 -18.10 -12.58
N VAL A 142 -8.61 -17.53 -11.41
CA VAL A 142 -7.64 -17.35 -10.32
C VAL A 142 -8.27 -17.84 -9.02
N ALA A 143 -7.52 -18.62 -8.25
CA ALA A 143 -7.90 -19.07 -6.90
C ALA A 143 -6.68 -19.00 -5.98
N GLY A 144 -6.78 -18.23 -4.89
CA GLY A 144 -5.61 -17.90 -4.08
C GLY A 144 -4.53 -17.28 -4.96
N SER A 145 -3.27 -17.71 -4.81
CA SER A 145 -2.16 -17.28 -5.66
C SER A 145 -2.04 -18.08 -6.98
N THR A 146 -3.01 -18.91 -7.35
CA THR A 146 -2.91 -19.74 -8.55
C THR A 146 -3.74 -19.18 -9.69
N LEU A 147 -3.07 -18.76 -10.76
CA LEU A 147 -3.65 -18.46 -12.07
C LEU A 147 -3.75 -19.77 -12.87
N THR A 148 -4.92 -20.05 -13.46
CA THR A 148 -5.15 -21.24 -14.31
C THR A 148 -5.75 -20.82 -15.64
N PHE A 149 -5.05 -21.11 -16.74
CA PHE A 149 -5.57 -20.93 -18.10
C PHE A 149 -6.43 -22.11 -18.53
N THR A 150 -7.40 -21.85 -19.42
CA THR A 150 -8.22 -22.90 -20.05
C THR A 150 -7.52 -23.55 -21.26
N SER A 151 -6.52 -22.87 -21.83
CA SER A 151 -5.60 -23.37 -22.86
C SER A 151 -4.19 -22.91 -22.55
N ALA A 152 -3.19 -23.76 -22.78
CA ALA A 152 -1.80 -23.43 -22.48
C ALA A 152 -1.34 -22.21 -23.32
N PRO A 153 -0.77 -21.18 -22.68
CA PRO A 153 -0.19 -20.05 -23.41
C PRO A 153 0.93 -20.52 -24.35
N PRO A 154 1.07 -19.93 -25.56
CA PRO A 154 2.15 -20.25 -26.49
C PRO A 154 3.54 -20.06 -25.87
N SER A 155 4.53 -20.74 -26.44
CA SER A 155 5.93 -20.58 -26.04
C SER A 155 6.41 -19.14 -26.29
N GLY A 156 6.95 -18.50 -25.28
CA GLY A 156 7.44 -17.12 -25.36
C GLY A 156 8.15 -16.67 -24.09
N THR A 157 8.87 -15.55 -24.18
CA THR A 157 9.57 -14.93 -23.04
C THR A 157 8.78 -13.72 -22.54
N ASN A 158 8.46 -13.70 -21.25
CA ASN A 158 7.61 -12.71 -20.57
C ASN A 158 6.33 -12.41 -21.35
N ASN A 159 5.80 -13.42 -22.05
CA ASN A 159 4.66 -13.24 -22.93
C ASN A 159 3.34 -13.30 -22.19
N ILE A 160 3.35 -13.71 -20.91
CA ILE A 160 2.19 -13.66 -20.03
C ILE A 160 2.41 -12.52 -19.04
N GLN A 161 1.54 -11.51 -19.07
CA GLN A 161 1.55 -10.40 -18.13
C GLN A 161 0.27 -10.39 -17.31
N VAL A 162 0.39 -10.37 -15.99
CA VAL A 162 -0.73 -10.41 -15.05
C VAL A 162 -0.69 -9.16 -14.19
N ILE A 163 -1.61 -8.24 -14.43
CA ILE A 163 -1.69 -6.96 -13.73
C ILE A 163 -2.80 -7.08 -12.68
N GLN A 164 -2.43 -6.96 -11.41
CA GLN A 164 -3.38 -6.79 -10.31
C GLN A 164 -3.81 -5.32 -10.25
N LEU A 165 -5.08 -5.06 -10.54
CA LEU A 165 -5.59 -3.70 -10.72
C LEU A 165 -5.79 -2.95 -9.40
N ASN A 166 -6.24 -3.63 -8.34
CA ASN A 166 -6.41 -3.03 -7.02
C ASN A 166 -5.82 -3.92 -5.93
N GLY A 167 -5.30 -3.28 -4.89
CA GLY A 167 -5.04 -3.93 -3.63
C GLY A 167 -6.26 -4.04 -2.73
N VAL A 168 -6.09 -4.67 -1.57
CA VAL A 168 -7.15 -4.84 -0.56
C VAL A 168 -7.67 -3.47 -0.16
N ASN A 169 -8.85 -3.09 -0.63
CA ASN A 169 -9.63 -2.05 0.01
C ASN A 169 -10.20 -2.66 1.30
N THR A 170 -9.38 -2.72 2.35
CA THR A 170 -9.95 -2.86 3.70
C THR A 170 -10.79 -1.61 3.90
N LEU A 171 -12.12 -1.75 3.87
CA LEU A 171 -13.00 -0.74 4.42
C LEU A 171 -12.52 -0.50 5.85
N ASN A 172 -12.10 0.72 6.17
CA ASN A 172 -11.82 1.08 7.55
C ASN A 172 -13.14 0.96 8.32
N THR A 173 -13.31 -0.15 9.02
CA THR A 173 -14.37 -0.32 9.99
C THR A 173 -13.84 0.15 11.33
N VAL A 174 -14.57 1.02 12.01
CA VAL A 174 -14.33 1.24 13.43
C VAL A 174 -14.55 -0.09 14.16
N ALA A 175 -13.55 -0.54 14.92
CA ALA A 175 -13.70 -1.73 15.75
C ALA A 175 -14.83 -1.52 16.76
N ASP A 176 -15.52 -2.60 17.13
CA ASP A 176 -16.55 -2.52 18.16
C ASP A 176 -15.98 -1.94 19.46
N GLY A 177 -16.69 -0.98 20.05
CA GLY A 177 -16.24 -0.23 21.22
C GLY A 177 -15.09 0.78 20.99
N ALA A 178 -14.54 0.94 19.78
CA ALA A 178 -13.48 1.91 19.51
C ALA A 178 -13.94 3.37 19.67
N ILE A 179 -15.24 3.62 19.52
CA ILE A 179 -15.87 4.92 19.77
C ILE A 179 -16.40 4.92 21.20
N SER A 180 -15.63 5.50 22.13
CA SER A 180 -16.05 5.62 23.52
C SER A 180 -16.96 6.84 23.72
N ARG A 181 -17.68 6.86 24.85
CA ARG A 181 -18.46 8.02 25.31
C ARG A 181 -17.63 9.28 25.60
N VAL A 182 -16.30 9.16 25.58
CA VAL A 182 -15.37 10.30 25.68
C VAL A 182 -15.05 10.86 24.30
N LYS A 183 -15.11 10.02 23.25
CA LYS A 183 -14.89 10.43 21.85
C LYS A 183 -16.14 11.03 21.22
N LEU A 184 -17.30 10.64 21.72
CA LEU A 184 -18.57 11.29 21.46
C LEU A 184 -18.74 12.27 22.61
N ASP A 185 -18.62 13.56 22.35
CA ASP A 185 -18.64 14.64 23.34
C ASP A 185 -20.05 14.78 23.98
N PHE A 186 -20.55 13.70 24.57
CA PHE A 186 -21.80 13.67 25.30
C PHE A 186 -21.51 14.29 26.65
N ASP A 187 -21.84 15.58 26.77
CA ASP A 187 -21.87 16.23 28.06
C ASP A 187 -23.03 15.64 28.89
N PRO A 188 -22.75 14.84 29.94
CA PRO A 188 -23.81 14.28 30.77
C PRO A 188 -24.60 15.35 31.54
N GLU A 189 -24.09 16.58 31.65
CA GLU A 189 -24.79 17.72 32.26
C GLU A 189 -25.90 18.28 31.34
N ASP A 190 -25.75 18.15 30.02
CA ASP A 190 -26.76 18.51 29.00
C ASP A 190 -27.96 17.53 29.05
N ASP A 191 -27.69 16.22 29.17
CA ASP A 191 -28.74 15.20 29.35
C ASP A 191 -29.46 15.33 30.71
N ALA A 192 -28.73 15.70 31.77
CA ALA A 192 -29.30 15.87 33.11
C ALA A 192 -30.18 17.14 33.21
N THR A 193 -29.83 18.22 32.51
CA THR A 193 -30.66 19.43 32.43
C THR A 193 -31.91 19.21 31.59
N ALA A 194 -31.83 18.41 30.51
CA ALA A 194 -33.00 18.01 29.74
C ALA A 194 -34.01 17.18 30.57
N LEU A 195 -33.52 16.30 31.45
CA LEU A 195 -34.38 15.51 32.34
C LEU A 195 -34.96 16.33 33.50
N ALA A 196 -34.19 17.27 34.06
CA ALA A 196 -34.66 18.16 35.13
C ALA A 196 -35.78 19.12 34.64
N ILE A 197 -35.66 19.67 33.43
CA ILE A 197 -36.72 20.51 32.82
C ILE A 197 -37.99 19.69 32.52
N ALA A 198 -37.85 18.40 32.19
CA ALA A 198 -39.00 17.53 31.92
C ALA A 198 -39.73 17.04 33.18
N LEU A 199 -39.07 17.06 34.34
CA LEU A 199 -39.63 16.55 35.61
C LEU A 199 -40.02 17.65 36.62
N GLY A 200 -39.61 18.91 36.39
CA GLY A 200 -39.97 20.07 37.23
C GLY A 200 -38.94 20.39 38.30
#